data_AF-A0A8S3FAI5-F1
#
_entry.id   AF-A0A8S3FAI5-F1
#
_cell.length_a   1.000
_cell.length_b   1.000
_cell.length_c   1.000
_cell.angle_alpha   90.00
_cell.angle_beta   90.00
_cell.angle_gamma   90.00
#
_symmetry.space_group_name_H-M   'P 1'
#
loop_
_entity.id
_entity.type
_entity.pdbx_description
1 polymer ?
#
loop_
_entity_poly.entity_id
_entity_poly.type
_entity_poly.pdbx_seq_one_letter_code
_entity_poly.pdbx_strand_id
1 'polypeptide(L)'
;MILLFNACAQLKTKEALDLVKKTSKQIPKSFYSNPRLLTSLLDALMKCGDVAHAESLFYSSKQKVLSSYGAMMTGINHLNIYDK
;
A
#
# COMPACT_ATOMS: atom_id res chain seq x y z
N MET A 1 -11.74 -4.91 -3.55
CA MET A 1 -10.75 -4.32 -2.64
C MET A 1 -9.33 -4.43 -3.19
N ILE A 2 -8.80 -5.64 -3.44
CA ILE A 2 -7.49 -5.83 -4.12
C ILE A 2 -7.44 -5.10 -5.48
N LEU A 3 -8.46 -5.31 -6.33
CA LEU A 3 -8.53 -4.64 -7.64
C LEU A 3 -8.58 -3.11 -7.54
N LEU A 4 -9.25 -2.59 -6.52
CA LEU A 4 -9.33 -1.14 -6.27
C LEU A 4 -7.95 -0.59 -5.88
N PHE A 5 -7.23 -1.27 -4.98
CA PHE A 5 -5.88 -0.88 -4.61
C PHE A 5 -4.92 -0.95 -5.80
N ASN A 6 -4.99 -2.01 -6.60
CA ASN A 6 -4.18 -2.13 -7.81
C ASN A 6 -4.48 -1.04 -8.85
N ALA A 7 -5.73 -0.61 -8.98
CA ALA A 7 -6.10 0.50 -9.85
C ALA A 7 -5.57 1.83 -9.31
N CYS A 8 -5.74 2.10 -8.00
CA CYS A 8 -5.21 3.30 -7.36
C CYS A 8 -3.69 3.41 -7.49
N ALA A 9 -2.99 2.30 -7.30
CA ALA A 9 -1.53 2.19 -7.48
C ALA A 9 -1.05 2.58 -8.88
N GLN A 10 -1.88 2.34 -9.91
CA GLN A 10 -1.57 2.73 -11.29
C GLN A 10 -1.82 4.21 -11.56
N LEU A 11 -2.85 4.80 -10.93
CA LEU A 11 -3.21 6.21 -11.09
C LEU A 11 -2.21 7.15 -10.41
N LYS A 12 -1.69 6.77 -9.23
CA LYS A 12 -0.69 7.53 -8.47
C LYS A 12 -1.11 8.99 -8.17
N THR A 13 -2.40 9.24 -7.98
CA THR A 13 -2.92 10.59 -7.67
C THR A 13 -3.33 10.74 -6.20
N LYS A 14 -3.54 11.97 -5.77
CA LYS A 14 -4.00 12.27 -4.41
C LYS A 14 -5.42 11.75 -4.16
N GLU A 15 -6.29 11.83 -5.17
CA GLU A 15 -7.66 11.31 -5.10
C GLU A 15 -7.66 9.78 -4.92
N ALA A 16 -6.72 9.10 -5.62
CA ALA A 16 -6.51 7.67 -5.43
C ALA A 16 -6.03 7.36 -4.01
N LEU A 17 -5.13 8.17 -3.44
CA LEU A 17 -4.69 8.02 -2.05
C LEU A 17 -5.85 8.16 -1.06
N ASP A 18 -6.70 9.18 -1.23
CA ASP A 18 -7.85 9.42 -0.37
C ASP A 18 -8.83 8.25 -0.41
N LEU A 19 -9.05 7.68 -1.60
CA LEU A 19 -9.85 6.47 -1.76
C LEU A 19 -9.22 5.26 -1.06
N VAL A 20 -7.90 5.04 -1.22
CA VAL A 20 -7.16 3.96 -0.54
C VAL A 20 -7.32 4.09 0.98
N LYS A 21 -7.13 5.28 1.55
CA LYS A 21 -7.27 5.56 2.99
C LYS A 21 -8.70 5.36 3.49
N LYS A 22 -9.68 5.83 2.72
CA LYS A 22 -11.10 5.68 3.08
C LYS A 22 -11.49 4.21 3.09
N THR A 23 -11.11 3.47 2.04
CA THR A 23 -11.41 2.05 1.94
C THR A 23 -10.67 1.25 3.01
N SER A 24 -9.39 1.52 3.30
CA SER A 24 -8.63 0.77 4.30
C SER A 24 -9.22 0.85 5.71
N LYS A 25 -9.76 2.02 6.10
CA LYS A 25 -10.48 2.20 7.38
C LYS A 25 -11.75 1.35 7.50
N GLN A 26 -12.37 0.99 6.37
CA GLN A 26 -13.60 0.18 6.35
C GLN A 26 -13.31 -1.33 6.33
N ILE A 27 -12.04 -1.73 6.23
CA ILE A 27 -11.66 -3.15 6.18
C ILE A 27 -11.62 -3.71 7.60
N PRO A 28 -12.30 -4.84 7.87
CA PRO A 28 -12.16 -5.54 9.15
C PRO A 28 -10.71 -5.98 9.37
N LYS A 29 -10.20 -5.84 10.60
CA LYS A 29 -8.78 -6.13 10.90
C LYS A 29 -8.34 -7.55 10.51
N SER A 30 -9.26 -8.52 10.53
CA SER A 30 -9.02 -9.91 10.14
C SER A 30 -8.54 -10.06 8.69
N PHE A 31 -8.90 -9.13 7.80
CA PHE A 31 -8.51 -9.17 6.39
C PHE A 31 -7.06 -8.76 6.15
N TYR A 32 -6.42 -8.03 7.06
CA TYR A 32 -4.98 -7.72 6.96
C TYR A 32 -4.10 -8.96 7.11
N SER A 33 -4.65 -10.06 7.63
CA SER A 33 -4.00 -11.38 7.62
C SER A 33 -3.95 -12.01 6.22
N ASN A 34 -4.66 -11.46 5.23
CA ASN A 34 -4.54 -11.91 3.86
C ASN A 34 -3.32 -11.26 3.19
N PRO A 35 -2.25 -12.02 2.88
CA PRO A 35 -1.00 -11.45 2.38
C PRO A 35 -1.16 -10.77 1.02
N ARG A 36 -2.11 -11.20 0.18
CA ARG A 36 -2.38 -10.55 -1.11
C ARG A 36 -3.05 -9.19 -0.92
N LEU A 37 -4.04 -9.10 -0.04
CA LEU A 37 -4.70 -7.84 0.27
C LEU A 37 -3.71 -6.86 0.89
N LEU A 38 -2.94 -7.31 1.88
CA LEU A 38 -1.89 -6.52 2.50
C LEU A 38 -0.90 -6.00 1.45
N THR A 39 -0.37 -6.88 0.59
CA THR A 39 0.56 -6.49 -0.47
C THR A 39 -0.05 -5.44 -1.41
N SER A 40 -1.30 -5.62 -1.86
CA SER A 40 -1.95 -4.65 -2.76
C SER A 40 -2.17 -3.29 -2.10
N LEU A 41 -2.48 -3.27 -0.80
CA LEU A 41 -2.67 -2.03 -0.06
C LEU A 41 -1.33 -1.31 0.18
N LEU A 42 -0.27 -2.05 0.52
CA LEU A 42 1.08 -1.50 0.64
C LEU A 42 1.53 -0.89 -0.69
N ASP A 43 1.39 -1.60 -1.81
CA ASP A 43 1.74 -1.09 -3.13
C ASP A 43 0.99 0.21 -3.48
N ALA A 44 -0.31 0.26 -3.18
CA ALA A 44 -1.12 1.45 -3.41
C ALA A 44 -0.73 2.63 -2.51
N LEU A 45 -0.52 2.40 -1.20
CA LEU A 45 -0.08 3.43 -0.26
C LEU A 45 1.28 4.00 -0.65
N MET A 46 2.24 3.12 -0.98
CA MET A 46 3.58 3.52 -1.41
C MET A 46 3.54 4.35 -2.70
N LYS A 47 2.86 3.87 -3.74
CA LYS A 47 2.82 4.54 -5.05
C LYS A 47 1.99 5.82 -5.07
N CYS A 48 1.01 5.94 -4.18
CA CYS A 48 0.23 7.18 -4.02
C CYS A 48 0.84 8.14 -2.97
N GLY A 49 1.95 7.78 -2.33
CA GLY A 49 2.78 8.68 -1.53
C GLY A 49 2.56 8.69 -0.02
N ASP A 50 1.77 7.78 0.57
CA ASP A 50 1.66 7.64 2.03
C ASP A 50 2.55 6.51 2.56
N VAL A 51 3.84 6.77 2.55
CA VAL A 51 4.86 5.79 2.94
C VAL A 51 4.85 5.51 4.43
N ALA A 52 4.64 6.53 5.27
CA ALA A 52 4.57 6.32 6.72
C ALA A 52 3.47 5.33 7.12
N HIS A 53 2.30 5.42 6.47
CA HIS A 53 1.21 4.47 6.72
C HIS A 53 1.53 3.08 6.17
N ALA A 54 2.15 2.98 5.00
CA ALA A 54 2.59 1.70 4.45
C ALA A 54 3.59 1.01 5.39
N GLU A 55 4.59 1.73 5.91
CA GLU A 55 5.57 1.21 6.85
C GLU A 55 4.93 0.73 8.15
N SER A 56 4.07 1.56 8.76
CA SER A 56 3.35 1.19 9.98
C SER A 56 2.54 -0.10 9.80
N LEU A 57 1.83 -0.24 8.68
CA LEU A 57 1.07 -1.44 8.36
C LEU A 57 1.97 -2.65 8.09
N PHE A 58 3.07 -2.44 7.36
CA PHE A 58 4.05 -3.48 7.09
C PHE A 58 4.63 -4.02 8.39
N TYR A 59 5.20 -3.16 9.24
CA TYR A 59 5.85 -3.59 10.48
C TYR A 59 4.87 -4.22 11.47
N SER A 60 3.64 -3.73 11.56
CA SER A 60 2.61 -4.32 12.43
C SER A 60 2.02 -5.64 11.94
N SER A 61 2.16 -5.98 10.64
CA SER A 61 1.66 -7.24 10.10
C SER A 61 2.53 -8.44 10.48
N LYS A 62 1.89 -9.52 10.96
CA LYS A 62 2.57 -10.81 11.22
C LYS A 62 2.74 -11.67 9.96
N GLN A 63 1.92 -11.47 8.92
CA GLN A 63 1.98 -12.23 7.67
C GLN A 63 2.56 -11.37 6.55
N LYS A 64 3.88 -11.40 6.42
CA LYS A 64 4.61 -10.79 5.31
C LYS A 64 5.03 -11.88 4.33
N VAL A 65 4.86 -11.62 3.05
CA VAL A 65 5.29 -12.49 1.94
C VAL A 65 6.30 -11.77 1.05
N LEU A 66 7.08 -12.48 0.24
CA LEU A 66 8.11 -11.88 -0.62
C LEU A 66 7.59 -10.67 -1.43
N SER A 67 6.36 -10.76 -1.96
CA SER A 67 5.73 -9.66 -2.70
C SER A 67 5.49 -8.40 -1.86
N SER A 68 5.26 -8.52 -0.55
CA SER A 68 5.11 -7.36 0.34
C SER A 68 6.42 -6.62 0.57
N TYR A 69 7.56 -7.32 0.63
CA TYR A 69 8.88 -6.67 0.64
C TYR A 69 9.16 -5.96 -0.68
N GLY A 70 8.82 -6.60 -1.81
CA GLY A 70 8.93 -6.00 -3.14
C GLY A 70 8.12 -4.72 -3.31
N ALA A 71 6.89 -4.69 -2.79
CA ALA A 71 6.04 -3.50 -2.79
C ALA A 71 6.68 -2.33 -2.01
N MET A 72 7.22 -2.58 -0.81
CA MET A 72 7.89 -1.57 0.00
C MET A 72 9.15 -1.03 -0.71
N MET A 73 10.03 -1.90 -1.22
CA MET A 73 11.27 -1.48 -1.89
C MET A 73 11.00 -0.69 -3.18
N THR A 74 10.04 -1.14 -4.00
CA THR A 74 9.68 -0.45 -5.25
C THR A 74 9.12 0.95 -4.95
N GLY A 75 8.31 1.07 -3.91
CA GLY A 75 7.79 2.35 -3.45
C GLY A 75 8.86 3.36 -3.03
N ILE A 76 9.86 2.92 -2.25
CA ILE A 76 10.97 3.76 -1.80
C ILE A 76 11.79 4.27 -2.98
N ASN A 77 12.03 3.41 -3.99
CA ASN A 77 12.71 3.82 -5.21
C ASN A 77 11.93 4.88 -6.00
N HIS A 78 10.60 4.84 -5.99
CA HIS A 78 9.79 5.88 -6.64
C HIS A 78 9.87 7.23 -5.92
N LEU A 79 9.94 7.26 -4.58
CA LEU A 79 10.13 8.51 -3.83
C LEU A 79 11.49 9.15 -4.07
N ASN A 80 12.56 8.35 -4.15
CA ASN A 80 13.92 8.83 -4.44
C ASN A 80 14.09 9.42 -5.85
N ILE A 81 13.13 9.20 -6.75
CA ILE A 81 13.16 9.80 -8.11
C ILE A 81 12.44 11.16 -8.13
N TYR A 82 11.61 11.49 -7.12
CA TYR A 82 10.98 12.81 -6.97
C TYR A 82 11.75 13.75 -6.04
N ASP A 83 12.84 13.30 -5.43
CA ASP A 83 13.76 14.11 -4.61
C ASP A 83 15.02 14.53 -5.41
N LYS A 84 14.88 14.68 -6.74
CA LYS A 84 15.88 15.28 -7.64
C LYS A 84 15.25 16.30 -8.58
#